data_AF-A0A931DS56-F1
#
_entry.id   AF-A0A931DS56-F1
#
_cell.length_a   1.000
_cell.length_b   1.000
_cell.length_c   1.000
_cell.angle_alpha   90.00
_cell.angle_beta   90.00
_cell.angle_gamma   90.00
#
_symmetry.space_group_name_H-M   'P 1'
#
loop_
_entity.id
_entity.type
_entity.pdbx_description
1 polymer ?
#
loop_
_entity_poly.entity_id
_entity_poly.type
_entity_poly.pdbx_seq_one_letter_code
_entity_poly.pdbx_strand_id
1 'polypeptide(L)'
;MPETGAACSPAAPRWSSRWPIPPSARASPTTPASWSGEEDRLYGEWVDLALALGITRRHVPDGPAAFRDYFTAMVNDRLECNDTVRLLIDLDHRPLPPPPRWPFPVSAWSGVALPPTVLLRKVGIGSLPPVLRERCGLRWTAADERRFRHFARAMRLADTVMIDRLRTSPIAARAMRTSRPGP
;
A
#
# COMPACT_ATOMS: atom_id res chain seq x y z
N MET A 1 -15.51 -39.28 30.24
CA MET A 1 -15.48 -39.55 28.79
C MET A 1 -15.71 -38.23 28.07
N PRO A 2 -14.95 -37.95 27.00
CA PRO A 2 -14.57 -36.59 26.63
C PRO A 2 -15.61 -35.88 25.75
N GLU A 3 -15.74 -34.58 25.97
CA GLU A 3 -16.47 -33.66 25.10
C GLU A 3 -15.71 -33.50 23.78
N THR A 4 -16.34 -33.93 22.70
CA THR A 4 -15.86 -33.80 21.33
C THR A 4 -15.97 -32.34 20.91
N GLY A 5 -14.81 -31.69 20.74
CA GLY A 5 -14.70 -30.35 20.19
C GLY A 5 -15.36 -30.24 18.82
N ALA A 6 -16.40 -29.40 18.74
CA ALA A 6 -17.01 -29.00 17.49
C ALA A 6 -15.97 -28.22 16.67
N ALA A 7 -15.47 -28.87 15.62
CA ALA A 7 -14.61 -28.26 14.62
C ALA A 7 -15.31 -27.02 14.02
N CYS A 8 -14.68 -25.86 14.18
CA CYS A 8 -15.07 -24.63 13.52
C CYS A 8 -14.90 -24.83 12.01
N SER A 9 -16.00 -25.07 11.30
CA SER A 9 -16.02 -25.10 9.83
C SER A 9 -15.50 -23.77 9.28
N PRO A 10 -14.60 -23.75 8.28
CA PRO A 10 -14.02 -22.53 7.73
C PRO A 10 -14.98 -21.87 6.73
N ALA A 11 -16.23 -21.65 7.13
CA ALA A 11 -17.18 -20.88 6.34
C ALA A 11 -16.81 -19.40 6.47
N ALA A 12 -16.26 -18.84 5.39
CA ALA A 12 -15.95 -17.43 5.30
C ALA A 12 -17.21 -16.59 5.62
N PRO A 13 -17.10 -15.54 6.45
CA PRO A 13 -18.24 -14.76 6.88
C PRO A 13 -18.93 -14.08 5.68
N ARG A 14 -20.27 -14.03 5.69
CA ARG A 14 -21.17 -13.54 4.63
C ARG A 14 -20.83 -12.15 4.05
N TRP A 15 -20.01 -11.32 4.70
CA TRP A 15 -19.54 -10.06 4.12
C TRP A 15 -18.49 -10.28 3.00
N SER A 16 -17.83 -11.44 2.94
CA SER A 16 -16.83 -11.77 1.93
C SER A 16 -17.43 -12.03 0.55
N SER A 17 -18.72 -12.39 0.46
CA SER A 17 -19.41 -12.65 -0.82
C SER A 17 -19.76 -11.37 -1.58
N ARG A 18 -19.60 -10.20 -0.95
CA ARG A 18 -19.87 -8.89 -1.56
C ARG A 18 -18.63 -8.25 -2.20
N TRP A 19 -17.47 -8.91 -2.15
CA TRP A 19 -16.27 -8.39 -2.80
C TRP A 19 -16.15 -8.95 -4.22
N PRO A 20 -16.56 -8.22 -5.28
CA PRO A 20 -16.13 -8.57 -6.61
C PRO A 20 -14.63 -8.35 -6.65
N ILE A 21 -13.85 -9.43 -6.57
CA ILE A 21 -12.47 -9.38 -7.03
C ILE A 21 -12.59 -9.04 -8.53
N PRO A 22 -12.10 -7.88 -9.00
CA PRO A 22 -12.20 -7.53 -10.40
C PRO A 22 -11.55 -8.63 -11.24
N PRO A 23 -12.14 -9.01 -12.39
CA PRO A 23 -11.63 -10.11 -13.21
C PRO A 23 -10.19 -9.90 -13.69
N SER A 24 -9.63 -8.70 -13.60
CA SER A 24 -8.25 -8.38 -13.91
C SER A 24 -7.25 -8.81 -12.82
N ALA A 25 -7.68 -9.06 -11.58
CA ALA A 25 -6.82 -9.69 -10.56
C ALA A 25 -6.46 -11.16 -10.90
N ARG A 26 -7.04 -11.70 -11.99
CA ARG A 26 -6.82 -13.08 -12.48
C ARG A 26 -5.69 -13.21 -13.51
N ALA A 27 -5.07 -12.12 -13.94
CA ALA A 27 -3.98 -12.19 -14.92
C ALA A 27 -2.87 -11.20 -14.55
N SER A 28 -1.72 -11.72 -14.12
CA SER A 28 -0.47 -10.97 -14.16
C SER A 28 0.46 -11.58 -15.20
N PRO A 29 0.36 -11.20 -16.49
CA PRO A 29 1.42 -11.44 -17.44
C PRO A 29 2.31 -10.19 -17.51
N THR A 30 3.39 -10.15 -16.73
CA THR A 30 4.37 -9.06 -16.84
C THR A 30 5.45 -9.40 -17.86
N THR A 31 5.29 -8.86 -19.07
CA THR A 31 6.35 -8.64 -20.07
C THR A 31 6.23 -7.15 -20.46
N PRO A 32 7.32 -6.39 -20.70
CA PRO A 32 7.29 -4.94 -20.60
C PRO A 32 6.53 -4.31 -21.78
N ALA A 33 5.25 -4.03 -21.55
CA ALA A 33 4.37 -3.32 -22.48
C ALA A 33 4.28 -1.84 -22.09
N SER A 34 4.13 -0.97 -23.08
CA SER A 34 3.95 0.49 -22.93
C SER A 34 2.98 0.84 -21.80
N TRP A 35 3.43 1.71 -20.88
CA TRP A 35 2.72 2.11 -19.65
C TRP A 35 1.26 2.57 -19.83
N SER A 36 0.87 3.09 -21.00
CA SER A 36 -0.46 3.66 -21.21
C SER A 36 -1.60 2.65 -21.05
N GLY A 37 -1.49 1.46 -21.66
CA GLY A 37 -2.53 0.44 -21.56
C GLY A 37 -2.64 -0.21 -20.18
N GLU A 38 -1.54 -0.25 -19.43
CA GLU A 38 -1.50 -0.73 -18.05
C GLU A 38 -2.04 0.31 -17.07
N GLU A 39 -1.75 1.59 -17.30
CA GLU A 39 -2.25 2.70 -16.49
C GLU A 39 -3.78 2.79 -16.55
N ASP A 40 -4.37 2.69 -17.73
CA ASP A 40 -5.83 2.70 -17.89
C ASP A 40 -6.49 1.51 -17.16
N ARG A 41 -5.86 0.33 -17.22
CA ARG A 41 -6.33 -0.88 -16.51
C ARG A 41 -6.28 -0.69 -15.00
N LEU A 42 -5.15 -0.24 -14.46
CA LEU A 42 -4.97 0.03 -13.04
C LEU A 42 -5.93 1.11 -12.54
N TYR A 43 -6.19 2.12 -13.36
CA TYR A 43 -7.19 3.14 -13.04
C TYR A 43 -8.58 2.54 -12.94
N GLY A 44 -8.99 1.69 -13.89
CA GLY A 44 -10.26 0.97 -13.82
C GLY A 44 -10.40 0.14 -12.54
N GLU A 45 -9.36 -0.59 -12.14
CA GLU A 45 -9.36 -1.35 -10.89
C GLU A 45 -9.47 -0.47 -9.65
N TRP A 46 -8.75 0.66 -9.64
CA TRP A 46 -8.83 1.63 -8.56
C TRP A 46 -10.23 2.23 -8.45
N VAL A 47 -10.89 2.50 -9.58
CA VAL A 47 -12.29 2.95 -9.62
C VAL A 47 -13.21 1.90 -9.01
N ASP A 48 -13.09 0.63 -9.39
CA ASP A 48 -13.92 -0.44 -8.85
C ASP A 48 -13.77 -0.54 -7.32
N LEU A 49 -12.54 -0.45 -6.82
CA LEU A 49 -12.25 -0.41 -5.38
C LEU A 49 -12.86 0.82 -4.70
N ALA A 50 -12.76 2.00 -5.32
CA ALA A 50 -13.35 3.23 -4.79
C ALA A 50 -14.88 3.12 -4.64
N LEU A 51 -15.56 2.60 -5.68
CA LEU A 51 -17.00 2.38 -5.65
C LEU A 51 -17.40 1.33 -4.60
N ALA A 52 -16.61 0.26 -4.45
CA ALA A 52 -16.83 -0.76 -3.42
C ALA A 52 -16.69 -0.21 -2.00
N LEU A 53 -15.79 0.76 -1.78
CA LEU A 53 -15.64 1.50 -0.53
C LEU A 53 -16.75 2.54 -0.29
N GLY A 54 -17.71 2.68 -1.23
CA GLY A 54 -18.85 3.59 -1.12
C GLY A 54 -18.61 5.00 -1.66
N ILE A 55 -17.48 5.23 -2.34
CA ILE A 55 -17.22 6.50 -3.02
C ILE A 55 -18.19 6.61 -4.20
N THR A 56 -18.97 7.69 -4.27
CA THR A 56 -19.89 7.87 -5.40
C THR A 56 -19.15 8.27 -6.67
N ARG A 57 -19.60 7.78 -7.83
CA ARG A 57 -18.99 8.05 -9.15
C ARG A 57 -18.75 9.53 -9.44
N ARG A 58 -19.62 10.43 -8.95
CA ARG A 58 -19.46 11.89 -9.10
C ARG A 58 -18.15 12.47 -8.54
N HIS A 59 -17.51 11.77 -7.59
CA HIS A 59 -16.23 12.19 -7.00
C HIS A 59 -15.03 11.49 -7.65
N VAL A 60 -15.25 10.59 -8.59
CA VAL A 60 -14.21 9.82 -9.27
C VAL A 60 -13.88 10.53 -10.58
N PRO A 61 -12.63 10.96 -10.81
CA PRO A 61 -12.25 11.63 -12.05
C PRO A 61 -12.45 10.75 -13.30
N ASP A 62 -12.60 11.39 -14.46
CA ASP A 62 -12.85 10.69 -15.72
C ASP A 62 -11.55 10.31 -16.43
N GLY A 63 -10.87 9.31 -15.86
CA GLY A 63 -9.66 8.71 -16.41
C GLY A 63 -8.37 9.16 -15.73
N PRO A 64 -7.22 8.56 -16.11
CA PRO A 64 -5.93 8.83 -15.46
C PRO A 64 -5.46 10.28 -15.60
N ALA A 65 -5.70 10.92 -16.75
CA ALA A 65 -5.31 12.30 -16.99
C ALA A 65 -6.07 13.27 -16.06
N ALA A 66 -7.40 13.15 -16.02
CA ALA A 66 -8.24 13.96 -15.13
C ALA A 66 -7.89 13.73 -13.65
N PHE A 67 -7.53 12.51 -13.27
CA PHE A 67 -7.04 12.21 -11.92
C PHE A 67 -5.72 12.92 -11.60
N ARG A 68 -4.75 12.93 -12.53
CA ARG A 68 -3.47 13.64 -12.35
C ARG A 68 -3.68 15.14 -12.18
N ASP A 69 -4.57 15.73 -12.95
CA ASP A 69 -4.91 17.16 -12.86
C ASP A 69 -5.58 17.48 -11.51
N TYR A 70 -6.58 16.68 -11.13
CA TYR A 70 -7.24 16.77 -9.83
C TYR A 70 -6.23 16.65 -8.68
N PHE A 71 -5.35 15.65 -8.72
CA PHE A 71 -4.34 15.41 -7.70
C PHE A 71 -3.35 16.58 -7.60
N THR A 72 -2.90 17.10 -8.75
CA THR A 72 -2.00 18.25 -8.80
C THR A 72 -2.65 19.50 -8.19
N ALA A 73 -3.90 19.79 -8.53
CA ALA A 73 -4.67 20.88 -7.93
C ALA A 73 -4.89 20.66 -6.42
N MET A 74 -5.19 19.44 -6.00
CA MET A 74 -5.36 19.10 -4.57
C MET A 74 -4.10 19.37 -3.76
N VAL A 75 -2.96 18.93 -4.28
CA VAL A 75 -1.64 19.12 -3.66
C VAL A 75 -1.24 20.59 -3.60
N ASN A 76 -1.49 21.34 -4.68
CA ASN A 76 -1.07 22.73 -4.77
C ASN A 76 -2.04 23.70 -4.10
N ASP A 77 -3.32 23.42 -4.06
CA ASP A 77 -4.30 24.46 -3.71
C ASP A 77 -5.09 24.14 -2.44
N ARG A 78 -5.15 22.88 -2.01
CA ARG A 78 -6.05 22.44 -0.93
C ARG A 78 -5.34 21.83 0.26
N LEU A 79 -4.22 21.15 0.04
CA LEU A 79 -3.49 20.50 1.12
C LEU A 79 -2.66 21.51 1.92
N GLU A 80 -2.94 21.54 3.22
CA GLU A 80 -2.34 22.44 4.19
C GLU A 80 -1.73 21.67 5.37
N CYS A 81 -0.69 22.23 5.96
CA CYS A 81 -0.09 21.70 7.19
C CYS A 81 -0.88 22.18 8.41
N ASN A 82 -1.99 21.50 8.71
CA ASN A 82 -2.79 21.75 9.91
C ASN A 82 -2.25 20.98 11.13
N ASP A 83 -2.83 21.22 12.31
CA ASP A 83 -2.37 20.60 13.56
C ASP A 83 -2.50 19.08 13.58
N THR A 84 -3.51 18.53 12.90
CA THR A 84 -3.66 17.08 12.73
C THR A 84 -2.51 16.50 11.90
N VAL A 85 -2.11 17.17 10.82
CA VAL A 85 -0.97 16.75 10.00
C VAL A 85 0.33 16.81 10.82
N ARG A 86 0.54 17.87 11.61
CA ARG A 86 1.70 17.98 12.51
C ARG A 86 1.72 16.86 13.53
N LEU A 87 0.58 16.53 14.14
CA LEU A 87 0.46 15.40 15.06
C LEU A 87 0.84 14.07 14.40
N LEU A 88 0.39 13.83 13.17
CA LEU A 88 0.75 12.61 12.43
C LEU A 88 2.25 12.55 12.13
N ILE A 89 2.85 13.68 11.74
CA ILE A 89 4.31 13.79 11.54
C ILE A 89 5.04 13.46 12.84
N ASP A 90 4.59 13.98 13.98
CA ASP A 90 5.17 13.71 15.30
C ASP A 90 4.98 12.26 15.76
N LEU A 91 3.90 11.61 15.36
CA LEU A 91 3.68 10.18 15.62
C LEU A 91 4.62 9.31 14.80
N ASP A 92 4.90 9.68 13.54
CA ASP A 92 5.88 8.98 12.69
C ASP A 92 7.32 9.06 13.22
N HIS A 93 7.61 9.97 14.15
CA HIS A 93 8.89 10.04 14.85
C HIS A 93 9.04 8.97 15.95
N ARG A 94 7.95 8.34 16.38
CA ARG A 94 7.95 7.36 17.47
C ARG A 94 8.01 5.95 16.89
N PRO A 95 8.91 5.08 17.38
CA PRO A 95 8.91 3.69 16.96
C PRO A 95 7.59 3.02 17.37
N LEU A 96 7.15 2.07 16.54
CA LEU A 96 5.98 1.25 16.86
C LEU A 96 6.16 0.60 18.24
N PRO A 97 5.09 0.50 19.06
CA PRO A 97 5.17 -0.15 20.35
C PRO A 97 5.47 -1.65 20.19
N PRO A 98 6.09 -2.29 21.21
CA PRO A 98 6.32 -3.72 21.18
C PRO A 98 5.00 -4.49 21.08
N PRO A 99 4.95 -5.61 20.35
CA PRO A 99 3.77 -6.45 20.30
C PRO A 99 3.46 -6.99 21.71
N PRO A 100 2.18 -7.27 22.05
CA PRO A 100 1.76 -7.65 23.40
C PRO A 100 2.45 -8.88 24.00
N ARG A 101 3.11 -9.72 23.18
CA ARG A 101 3.80 -10.96 23.59
C ARG A 101 5.32 -10.89 23.37
N TRP A 102 5.90 -9.69 23.41
CA TRP A 102 7.33 -9.51 23.21
C TRP A 102 8.12 -10.05 24.42
N PRO A 103 9.09 -10.97 24.24
CA PRO A 103 9.74 -11.68 25.35
C PRO A 103 10.93 -10.93 25.97
N PHE A 104 11.41 -9.84 25.36
CA PHE A 104 12.59 -9.08 25.80
C PHE A 104 12.21 -7.72 26.43
N PRO A 105 13.13 -7.02 27.11
CA PRO A 105 12.89 -5.67 27.59
C PRO A 105 12.52 -4.70 26.45
N VAL A 106 11.75 -3.66 26.80
CA VAL A 106 11.30 -2.62 25.84
C VAL A 106 12.47 -1.94 25.13
N SER A 107 13.62 -1.76 25.80
CA SER A 107 14.83 -1.19 25.21
C SER A 107 15.38 -2.02 24.04
N ALA A 108 15.29 -3.36 24.12
CA ALA A 108 15.68 -4.24 23.02
C ALA A 108 14.75 -4.06 21.82
N TRP A 109 13.45 -3.86 22.07
CA TRP A 109 12.49 -3.54 21.01
C TRP A 109 12.78 -2.19 20.36
N SER A 110 13.10 -1.16 21.14
CA SER A 110 13.47 0.15 20.60
C SER A 110 14.65 0.04 19.63
N GLY A 111 15.69 -0.72 19.97
CA GLY A 111 16.82 -0.95 19.05
C GLY A 111 16.44 -1.57 17.71
N VAL A 112 15.46 -2.49 17.72
CA VAL A 112 14.97 -3.17 16.50
C VAL A 112 13.98 -2.31 15.71
N ALA A 113 13.11 -1.56 16.40
CA ALA A 113 12.03 -0.79 15.79
C ALA A 113 12.50 0.58 15.26
N LEU A 114 13.56 1.17 15.83
CA LEU A 114 14.05 2.49 15.42
C LEU A 114 14.54 2.54 13.96
N PRO A 115 15.42 1.63 13.47
CA PRO A 115 15.88 1.67 12.08
C PRO A 115 14.76 1.61 11.03
N PRO A 116 13.78 0.67 11.09
CA PRO A 116 12.69 0.65 10.13
C PRO A 116 11.78 1.87 10.27
N THR A 117 11.57 2.40 11.48
CA THR A 117 10.79 3.64 11.68
C THR A 117 11.45 4.83 10.97
N VAL A 118 12.75 5.02 11.14
CA VAL A 118 13.50 6.09 10.45
C VAL A 118 13.47 5.90 8.94
N LEU A 119 13.61 4.66 8.47
CA LEU A 119 13.54 4.35 7.04
C LEU A 119 12.16 4.66 6.46
N LEU A 120 11.10 4.14 7.07
CA LEU A 120 9.71 4.38 6.65
C LEU A 120 9.38 5.86 6.64
N ARG A 121 9.78 6.60 7.67
CA ARG A 121 9.63 8.06 7.72
C ARG A 121 10.35 8.75 6.57
N LYS A 122 11.61 8.40 6.30
CA LYS A 122 12.37 9.00 5.18
C LYS A 122 11.78 8.66 3.81
N VAL A 123 11.30 7.43 3.64
CA VAL A 123 10.62 6.98 2.40
C VAL A 123 9.27 7.69 2.25
N GLY A 124 8.53 7.87 3.35
CA GLY A 124 7.27 8.62 3.39
C GLY A 124 7.49 10.08 2.99
N ILE A 125 8.46 10.76 3.60
CA ILE A 125 8.83 12.13 3.23
C ILE A 125 9.29 12.20 1.76
N GLY A 126 10.11 11.26 1.31
CA GLY A 126 10.59 11.22 -0.09
C GLY A 126 9.48 10.99 -1.12
N SER A 127 8.39 10.33 -0.72
CA SER A 127 7.21 10.10 -1.56
C SER A 127 6.31 11.34 -1.67
N LEU A 128 6.48 12.35 -0.80
CA LEU A 128 5.70 13.58 -0.86
C LEU A 128 6.19 14.52 -1.98
N PRO A 129 5.26 15.16 -2.72
CA PRO A 129 5.60 16.26 -3.62
C PRO A 129 6.41 17.36 -2.91
N PRO A 130 7.39 18.00 -3.59
CA PRO A 130 8.23 19.03 -2.99
C PRO A 130 7.44 20.15 -2.31
N VAL A 131 6.34 20.56 -2.95
CA VAL A 131 5.43 21.62 -2.47
C VAL A 131 4.87 21.30 -1.09
N LEU A 132 4.48 20.05 -0.81
CA LEU A 132 3.98 19.67 0.52
C LEU A 132 5.10 19.56 1.54
N ARG A 133 6.29 19.12 1.12
CA ARG A 133 7.45 19.08 2.02
C ARG A 133 7.80 20.46 2.53
N GLU A 134 7.83 21.45 1.64
CA GLU A 134 8.11 22.84 1.99
C GLU A 134 7.01 23.42 2.88
N ARG A 135 5.73 23.25 2.52
CA ARG A 135 4.59 23.71 3.36
C ARG A 135 4.56 23.11 4.75
N CYS A 136 4.92 21.83 4.87
CA CYS A 136 4.95 21.13 6.15
C CYS A 136 6.26 21.32 6.92
N GLY A 137 7.24 22.09 6.39
CA GLY A 137 8.54 22.29 7.03
C GLY A 137 9.39 21.02 7.13
N LEU A 138 9.15 20.04 6.25
CA LEU A 138 9.83 18.76 6.27
C LEU A 138 11.22 18.89 5.64
N ARG A 139 12.25 18.91 6.48
CA ARG A 139 13.64 19.01 6.04
C ARG A 139 14.01 17.85 5.12
N TRP A 140 14.35 18.16 3.87
CA TRP A 140 14.82 17.20 2.88
C TRP A 140 16.14 17.66 2.26
N THR A 141 17.20 16.86 2.40
CA THR A 141 18.52 17.22 1.87
C THR A 141 18.81 16.51 0.55
N ALA A 142 19.76 17.04 -0.24
CA ALA A 142 20.23 16.38 -1.46
C ALA A 142 20.81 14.98 -1.19
N ALA A 143 21.35 14.73 0.01
CA ALA A 143 21.82 13.40 0.40
C ALA A 143 20.67 12.42 0.64
N ASP A 144 19.58 12.88 1.25
CA ASP A 144 18.38 12.07 1.44
C ASP A 144 17.72 11.74 0.09
N GLU A 145 17.66 12.70 -0.82
CA GLU A 145 17.19 12.49 -2.20
C GLU A 145 17.99 11.41 -2.94
N ARG A 146 19.32 11.45 -2.83
CA ARG A 146 20.17 10.40 -3.42
C ARG A 146 19.86 9.04 -2.80
N ARG A 147 19.78 8.93 -1.48
CA ARG A 147 19.48 7.67 -0.79
C ARG A 147 18.12 7.12 -1.18
N PHE A 148 17.10 7.97 -1.26
CA PHE A 148 15.76 7.60 -1.70
C PHE A 148 15.76 7.07 -3.14
N ARG A 149 16.46 7.73 -4.07
CA ARG A 149 16.60 7.23 -5.45
C ARG A 149 17.32 5.88 -5.52
N HIS A 150 18.34 5.66 -4.71
CA HIS A 150 19.00 4.35 -4.64
C HIS A 150 18.07 3.27 -4.07
N PHE A 151 17.34 3.59 -3.01
CA PHE A 151 16.32 2.70 -2.44
C PHE A 151 15.24 2.35 -3.48
N ALA A 152 14.71 3.34 -4.21
CA ALA A 152 13.72 3.10 -5.26
C ALA A 152 14.27 2.25 -6.41
N ARG A 153 15.53 2.44 -6.80
CA ARG A 153 16.20 1.59 -7.80
C ARG A 153 16.38 0.17 -7.29
N ALA A 154 16.83 0.00 -6.06
CA ALA A 154 16.96 -1.31 -5.41
C ALA A 154 15.61 -2.02 -5.35
N MET A 155 14.53 -1.31 -5.01
CA MET A 155 13.18 -1.85 -5.02
C MET A 155 12.71 -2.29 -6.41
N ARG A 156 12.98 -1.52 -7.47
CA ARG A 156 12.64 -1.92 -8.85
C ARG A 156 13.41 -3.15 -9.32
N LEU A 157 14.69 -3.23 -8.96
CA LEU A 157 15.52 -4.40 -9.25
C LEU A 157 15.03 -5.62 -8.45
N ALA A 158 14.73 -5.42 -7.16
CA ALA A 158 14.17 -6.45 -6.31
C ALA A 158 12.85 -6.95 -6.88
N ASP A 159 11.95 -6.06 -7.34
CA ASP A 159 10.71 -6.43 -8.00
C ASP A 159 10.98 -7.31 -9.23
N THR A 160 11.88 -6.88 -10.13
CA THR A 160 12.24 -7.64 -11.33
C THR A 160 12.81 -9.03 -11.03
N VAL A 161 13.57 -9.16 -9.94
CA VAL A 161 14.22 -10.41 -9.52
C VAL A 161 13.30 -11.28 -8.65
N MET A 162 12.31 -10.70 -7.98
CA MET A 162 11.40 -11.40 -7.09
C MET A 162 10.44 -12.25 -7.92
N ILE A 163 10.85 -13.51 -8.11
CA ILE A 163 10.16 -14.58 -8.82
C ILE A 163 8.71 -14.68 -8.32
N ASP A 164 7.79 -14.87 -9.26
CA ASP A 164 6.33 -15.00 -9.12
C ASP A 164 5.86 -15.84 -7.90
N ARG A 165 6.70 -16.80 -7.47
CA ARG A 165 6.49 -17.64 -6.27
C ARG A 165 6.45 -16.90 -4.93
N LEU A 166 7.13 -15.77 -4.80
CA LEU A 166 7.10 -14.96 -3.56
C LEU A 166 6.06 -13.83 -3.64
N ARG A 167 5.66 -13.44 -4.86
CA ARG A 167 4.64 -12.41 -5.09
C ARG A 167 3.25 -12.89 -4.70
N THR A 168 2.97 -14.17 -4.97
CA THR A 168 1.66 -14.75 -4.66
C THR A 168 1.72 -15.40 -3.27
N SER A 169 1.01 -14.81 -2.30
CA SER A 169 0.85 -15.47 -0.99
C SER A 169 0.28 -16.89 -1.19
N PRO A 170 0.63 -17.87 -0.33
CA PRO A 170 0.12 -19.24 -0.48
C PRO A 170 -1.41 -19.30 -0.45
N ILE A 171 -2.06 -18.33 0.20
CA ILE A 171 -3.52 -18.17 0.24
C ILE A 171 -4.05 -17.72 -1.13
N ALA A 172 -3.45 -16.69 -1.73
CA ALA A 172 -3.82 -16.24 -3.08
C ALA A 172 -3.58 -17.33 -4.13
N ALA A 173 -2.46 -18.05 -4.04
CA ALA A 173 -2.12 -19.14 -4.94
C ALA A 173 -3.10 -20.33 -4.84
N ARG A 174 -3.69 -20.55 -3.66
CA ARG A 174 -4.76 -21.55 -3.45
C ARG A 174 -6.09 -21.06 -4.04
N ALA A 175 -6.46 -19.82 -3.78
CA ALA A 175 -7.69 -19.22 -4.30
C ALA A 175 -7.73 -19.19 -5.84
N MET A 176 -6.61 -18.85 -6.49
CA MET A 176 -6.50 -18.85 -7.95
C MET A 176 -6.66 -20.26 -8.55
N ARG A 177 -6.13 -21.30 -7.87
CA ARG A 177 -6.28 -22.69 -8.28
C ARG A 177 -7.71 -23.20 -8.18
N THR A 178 -8.44 -22.83 -7.12
CA THR A 178 -9.86 -23.19 -6.95
C THR A 178 -10.80 -22.45 -7.90
N SER A 179 -10.39 -21.28 -8.40
CA SER A 179 -11.21 -20.46 -9.30
C SER A 179 -11.02 -20.75 -10.80
N ARG A 180 -10.11 -21.67 -11.17
CA ARG A 180 -10.03 -22.15 -12.55
C ARG A 180 -11.24 -23.04 -12.83
N PRO A 181 -12.13 -22.69 -13.77
CA PRO A 181 -13.13 -23.63 -14.24
C PRO A 181 -12.38 -24.86 -14.78
N GLY A 182 -12.73 -26.05 -14.30
CA GLY A 182 -12.29 -27.29 -14.93
C GLY A 182 -12.76 -27.34 -16.39
N PRO A 183 -12.10 -28.12 -17.25
CA PRO A 183 -12.50 -28.29 -18.65
C PRO A 183 -13.95 -28.78 -18.79
#